data_AF-A0A4Q3MZK6-F1
#
_entry.id   AF-A0A4Q3MZK6-F1
#
_cell.length_a   1.000
_cell.length_b   1.000
_cell.length_c   1.000
_cell.angle_alpha   90.00
_cell.angle_beta   90.00
_cell.angle_gamma   90.00
#
_symmetry.space_group_name_H-M   'P 1'
#
loop_
_entity.id
_entity.type
_entity.pdbx_description
1 polymer ?
#
loop_
_entity_poly.entity_id
_entity_poly.type
_entity_poly.pdbx_seq_one_letter_code
_entity_poly.pdbx_strand_id
1 'polypeptide(L)'
;KAFSQAPEQPAPDLFVPQLEVRAFVEPVGVPEDPVTGSLNASLAQWLMADGHIGGSYRASQGICIDRAGQVYLDRDASGQVWVGGETVTCIDGQVRL
;
A
#
# COMPACT_ATOMS: atom_id res chain seq x y z
N LYS A 1 18.09 -2.86 40.93
CA LYS A 1 16.84 -3.33 40.31
C LYS A 1 17.00 -3.11 38.81
N ALA A 2 17.25 -4.19 38.07
CA ALA A 2 17.56 -4.15 36.64
C ALA A 2 16.27 -3.88 35.84
N PHE A 3 16.31 -2.93 34.92
CA PHE A 3 15.30 -2.81 33.87
C PHE A 3 15.62 -3.91 32.85
N SER A 4 14.69 -4.86 32.66
CA SER A 4 14.83 -5.84 31.59
C SER A 4 14.83 -5.10 30.26
N GLN A 5 15.87 -5.30 29.46
CA GLN A 5 15.86 -4.86 28.06
C GLN A 5 14.67 -5.54 27.37
N ALA A 6 13.82 -4.73 26.73
CA ALA A 6 12.88 -5.25 25.76
C ALA A 6 13.66 -6.02 24.68
N PRO A 7 13.10 -7.11 24.12
CA PRO A 7 13.76 -7.81 23.02
C PRO A 7 14.07 -6.81 21.91
N GLU A 8 15.30 -6.86 21.41
CA GLU A 8 15.78 -6.05 20.29
C GLU A 8 14.85 -6.29 19.10
N GLN A 9 14.06 -5.28 18.74
CA GLN A 9 13.25 -5.32 17.53
C GLN A 9 14.21 -5.46 16.36
N PRO A 10 14.05 -6.47 15.47
CA PRO A 10 14.84 -6.52 14.26
C PRO A 10 14.66 -5.20 13.49
N ALA A 11 15.75 -4.74 12.85
CA ALA A 11 15.71 -3.55 12.01
C ALA A 11 14.49 -3.63 11.06
N PRO A 12 13.72 -2.54 10.90
CA PRO A 12 12.51 -2.58 10.10
C PRO A 12 12.86 -3.09 8.70
N ASP A 13 12.12 -4.10 8.26
CA ASP A 13 12.21 -4.65 6.91
C ASP A 13 11.98 -3.47 5.95
N LEU A 14 13.04 -3.03 5.26
CA LEU A 14 12.97 -1.81 4.46
C LEU A 14 11.92 -2.02 3.36
N PHE A 15 10.88 -1.18 3.35
CA PHE A 15 9.91 -1.17 2.28
C PHE A 15 10.57 -0.61 1.01
N VAL A 16 10.87 -1.49 0.06
CA VAL A 16 11.41 -1.12 -1.25
C VAL A 16 10.29 -1.31 -2.28
N PRO A 17 9.65 -0.22 -2.75
CA PRO A 17 8.67 -0.32 -3.83
C PRO A 17 9.37 -0.63 -5.15
N GLN A 18 8.75 -1.49 -5.95
CA GLN A 18 9.16 -1.76 -7.34
C GLN A 18 8.56 -0.74 -8.32
N LEU A 19 7.48 -0.06 -7.91
CA LEU A 19 6.83 0.97 -8.70
C LEU A 19 6.20 2.05 -7.81
N GLU A 20 6.18 3.28 -8.32
CA GLU A 20 5.39 4.39 -7.78
C GLU A 20 4.13 4.57 -8.64
N VAL A 21 2.95 4.52 -8.03
CA VAL A 21 1.66 4.81 -8.68
C VAL A 21 1.25 6.24 -8.39
N ARG A 22 0.56 6.87 -9.34
CA ARG A 22 -0.15 8.14 -9.12
C ARG A 22 -1.56 8.02 -9.67
N ALA A 23 -2.54 8.50 -8.89
CA ALA A 23 -3.96 8.39 -9.23
C ALA A 23 -4.59 9.78 -9.31
N PHE A 24 -4.77 10.28 -10.53
CA PHE A 24 -5.41 11.57 -10.79
C PHE A 24 -6.91 11.39 -10.98
N VAL A 25 -7.70 11.95 -10.08
CA VAL A 25 -9.15 11.71 -10.00
C VAL A 25 -9.95 13.01 -9.82
N GLU A 26 -9.45 14.11 -10.39
CA GLU A 26 -10.07 15.45 -10.33
C GLU A 26 -11.60 15.47 -10.56
N PRO A 27 -12.18 14.69 -11.49
CA PRO A 27 -13.64 14.67 -11.68
C PRO A 27 -14.48 14.29 -10.46
N VAL A 28 -13.88 13.68 -9.42
CA VAL A 28 -14.55 13.37 -8.14
C VAL A 28 -14.20 14.34 -7.01
N GLY A 29 -13.55 15.47 -7.33
CA GLY A 29 -13.17 16.50 -6.36
C GLY A 29 -11.87 16.21 -5.60
N VAL A 30 -11.09 15.23 -6.05
CA VAL A 30 -9.78 14.87 -5.47
C VAL A 30 -8.71 14.98 -6.56
N PRO A 31 -7.81 15.98 -6.52
CA PRO A 31 -6.81 16.16 -7.58
C PRO A 31 -5.90 14.95 -7.77
N GLU A 32 -5.41 14.40 -6.66
CA GLU A 32 -4.62 13.17 -6.62
C GLU A 32 -4.97 12.39 -5.34
N ASP A 33 -5.32 11.12 -5.48
CA ASP A 33 -5.66 10.25 -4.36
C ASP A 33 -4.38 9.68 -3.72
N PRO A 34 -4.19 9.80 -2.39
CA PRO A 34 -3.00 9.31 -1.70
C PRO A 34 -2.73 7.81 -1.86
N VAL A 35 -3.77 6.97 -1.81
CA VAL A 35 -3.65 5.51 -1.97
C VAL A 35 -4.96 4.94 -2.50
N THR A 36 -4.96 4.47 -3.75
CA THR A 36 -6.17 3.94 -4.39
C THR A 36 -6.08 2.43 -4.52
N GLY A 37 -6.63 1.69 -3.55
CA GLY A 37 -6.52 0.21 -3.52
C GLY A 37 -7.10 -0.48 -4.77
N SER A 38 -8.26 -0.03 -5.25
CA SER A 38 -8.90 -0.58 -6.45
C SER A 38 -8.05 -0.37 -7.72
N LEU A 39 -7.44 0.81 -7.88
CA LEU A 39 -6.52 1.08 -8.98
C LEU A 39 -5.31 0.14 -8.93
N ASN A 40 -4.69 -0.03 -7.75
CA ASN A 40 -3.55 -0.92 -7.59
C ASN A 40 -3.92 -2.38 -7.91
N ALA A 41 -5.11 -2.85 -7.51
CA ALA A 41 -5.59 -4.18 -7.85
C ALA A 41 -5.74 -4.38 -9.37
N SER A 42 -6.40 -3.44 -10.06
CA SER A 42 -6.57 -3.51 -11.52
C SER A 42 -5.24 -3.37 -12.27
N LEU A 43 -4.35 -2.51 -11.79
CA LEU A 43 -3.01 -2.34 -12.34
C LEU A 43 -2.19 -3.64 -12.21
N ALA A 44 -2.24 -4.29 -11.05
CA ALA A 44 -1.58 -5.57 -10.81
C ALA A 44 -2.09 -6.67 -11.74
N GLN A 45 -3.40 -6.77 -11.96
CA GLN A 45 -3.98 -7.73 -12.91
C GLN A 45 -3.36 -7.57 -14.31
N TRP A 46 -3.28 -6.34 -14.82
CA TRP A 46 -2.67 -6.06 -16.12
C TRP A 46 -1.16 -6.36 -16.14
N LEU A 47 -0.40 -5.79 -15.19
CA LEU A 47 1.06 -5.94 -15.14
C LEU A 47 1.50 -7.42 -15.04
N MET A 48 0.80 -8.22 -14.24
CA MET A 48 1.10 -9.64 -14.03
C MET A 48 0.63 -10.52 -15.19
N ALA A 49 -0.45 -10.14 -15.88
CA ALA A 49 -0.95 -10.86 -17.04
C ALA A 49 -0.03 -10.66 -18.26
N ASP A 50 0.48 -9.44 -18.45
CA ASP A 50 1.38 -9.11 -19.57
C ASP A 50 2.87 -9.40 -19.26
N GLY A 51 3.16 -9.91 -18.06
CA GLY A 51 4.51 -10.34 -17.67
C GLY A 51 5.48 -9.19 -17.39
N HIS A 52 4.99 -7.96 -17.18
CA HIS A 52 5.82 -6.81 -16.83
C HIS A 52 6.40 -6.89 -15.42
N ILE A 53 5.64 -7.46 -14.47
CA ILE A 53 6.07 -7.69 -13.09
C ILE A 53 5.66 -9.11 -12.68
N GLY A 54 6.44 -9.72 -11.79
CA GLY A 54 6.17 -11.05 -11.25
C GLY A 54 4.87 -11.13 -10.43
N GLY A 55 4.55 -12.34 -9.95
CA GLY A 55 3.30 -12.61 -9.22
C GLY A 55 3.16 -11.89 -7.87
N SER A 56 4.22 -11.28 -7.35
CA SER A 56 4.16 -10.52 -6.10
C SER A 56 5.05 -9.29 -6.20
N TYR A 57 4.57 -8.14 -5.73
CA TYR A 57 5.36 -6.92 -5.69
C TYR A 57 4.86 -5.91 -4.66
N ARG A 58 5.70 -4.92 -4.36
CA ARG A 58 5.38 -3.76 -3.52
C ARG A 58 5.25 -2.50 -4.38
N ALA A 59 4.20 -1.73 -4.17
CA ALA A 59 3.99 -0.43 -4.81
C ALA A 59 3.91 0.69 -3.77
N SER A 60 4.48 1.85 -4.10
CA SER A 60 4.24 3.08 -3.37
C SER A 60 3.24 3.97 -4.11
N GLN A 61 2.50 4.80 -3.37
CA GLN A 61 1.60 5.81 -3.95
C GLN A 61 1.58 7.05 -3.06
N GLY A 62 1.52 8.22 -3.70
CA GLY A 62 1.29 9.50 -3.04
C GLY A 62 2.55 10.23 -2.59
N ILE A 63 3.76 9.74 -2.95
CA ILE A 63 5.03 10.40 -2.56
C ILE A 63 5.08 11.84 -3.09
N CYS A 64 4.51 12.08 -4.27
CA CYS A 64 4.44 13.41 -4.88
C CYS A 64 3.55 14.42 -4.14
N ILE A 65 2.72 13.96 -3.19
CA ILE A 65 1.81 14.79 -2.39
C ILE A 65 2.04 14.61 -0.88
N ASP A 66 3.28 14.27 -0.50
CA ASP A 66 3.73 14.07 0.88
C ASP A 66 2.96 12.96 1.63
N ARG A 67 2.61 11.89 0.91
CA ARG A 67 1.96 10.69 1.44
C ARG A 67 2.85 9.48 1.14
N ALA A 68 2.87 8.51 2.04
CA ALA A 68 3.73 7.33 1.94
C ALA A 68 2.88 6.06 1.91
N GLY A 69 1.99 5.96 0.91
CA GLY A 69 1.19 4.76 0.68
C GLY A 69 2.08 3.56 0.38
N GLN A 70 1.82 2.44 1.05
CA GLN A 70 2.52 1.18 0.83
C GLN A 70 1.49 0.09 0.52
N VAL A 71 1.56 -0.47 -0.68
CA VAL A 71 0.61 -1.46 -1.17
C VAL A 71 1.34 -2.76 -1.51
N TYR A 72 0.84 -3.86 -0.99
CA TYR A 72 1.31 -5.22 -1.26
C TYR A 72 0.38 -5.88 -2.26
N LEU A 73 0.96 -6.42 -3.33
CA LEU A 73 0.25 -7.13 -4.39
C LEU A 73 0.77 -8.55 -4.46
N ASP A 74 -0.14 -9.50 -4.55
CA ASP A 74 0.18 -10.92 -4.68
C ASP A 74 -0.83 -11.61 -5.61
N ARG A 75 -0.38 -12.56 -6.43
CA ARG A 75 -1.22 -13.42 -7.26
C ARG A 75 -1.05 -14.85 -6.79
N ASP A 76 -2.14 -15.42 -6.29
CA ASP A 76 -2.12 -16.79 -5.79
C ASP A 76 -2.05 -17.82 -6.93
N ALA A 77 -1.95 -19.09 -6.54
CA ALA A 77 -1.85 -20.21 -7.47
C ALA A 77 -3.10 -20.40 -8.35
N SER A 78 -4.26 -19.85 -7.97
CA SER A 78 -5.48 -19.85 -8.78
C SER A 78 -5.54 -18.67 -9.77
N GLY A 79 -4.59 -17.74 -9.69
CA GLY A 79 -4.54 -16.55 -10.52
C GLY A 79 -5.29 -15.35 -9.92
N GLN A 80 -5.84 -15.46 -8.71
CA GLN A 80 -6.50 -14.34 -8.04
C GLN A 80 -5.46 -13.32 -7.55
N VAL A 81 -5.70 -12.05 -7.84
CA VAL A 81 -4.89 -10.93 -7.36
C VAL A 81 -5.42 -10.43 -6.02
N TRP A 82 -4.54 -10.35 -5.04
CA TRP A 82 -4.76 -9.80 -3.71
C TRP A 82 -4.06 -8.45 -3.60
N VAL A 83 -4.76 -7.49 -2.99
CA VAL A 83 -4.24 -6.16 -2.67
C VAL A 83 -4.39 -5.94 -1.17
N GLY A 84 -3.32 -5.47 -0.53
CA GLY A 84 -3.30 -5.22 0.91
C GLY A 84 -2.30 -4.14 1.31
N GLY A 85 -2.35 -3.75 2.57
CA GLY A 85 -1.52 -2.69 3.15
C GLY A 85 -1.63 -2.71 4.66
N GLU A 86 -0.61 -2.20 5.33
CA GLU A 86 -0.68 -1.95 6.78
C GLU A 86 -1.60 -0.76 7.04
N THR A 87 -2.30 -0.78 8.18
CA THR A 87 -3.19 0.32 8.58
C THR A 87 -2.93 0.74 10.02
N VAL A 88 -3.19 2.00 10.33
CA VAL A 88 -3.08 2.56 11.68
C VAL A 88 -4.31 3.40 11.98
N THR A 89 -4.87 3.25 13.18
CA THR A 89 -5.95 4.12 13.64
C THR A 89 -5.40 5.49 13.98
N CYS A 90 -5.77 6.52 13.19
CA CYS A 90 -5.32 7.90 13.41
C CYS A 90 -6.23 8.68 14.37
N ILE A 91 -7.54 8.41 14.34
CA ILE A 91 -8.56 9.11 15.13
C ILE A 91 -9.57 8.08 15.62
N ASP A 92 -9.91 8.15 16.91
CA ASP A 92 -10.97 7.37 17.55
C ASP A 92 -11.86 8.32 18.38
N GLY A 93 -13.18 8.14 18.33
CA GLY A 93 -14.11 9.05 18.99
C GLY A 93 -15.58 8.81 18.68
N GLN A 94 -16.44 9.74 19.12
CA GLN A 94 -17.89 9.67 18.95
C GLN A 94 -18.44 10.92 18.24
N VAL A 95 -19.42 10.73 17.35
CA VAL A 95 -20.14 11.80 16.66
C VAL A 95 -21.58 11.84 17.17
N ARG A 96 -22.12 13.04 17.41
CA ARG A 96 -23.56 13.25 17.65
C ARG A 96 -24.18 13.78 16.36
N LEU A 97 -25.25 13.13 15.93
CA LEU A 97 -26.00 13.47 14.72
C LEU A 97 -27.17 14.39 15.05
#